data_AF-A0A6A5H0N2-F1
#
_entry.id   AF-A0A6A5H0N2-F1
#
_cell.length_a   1.000
_cell.length_b   1.000
_cell.length_c   1.000
_cell.angle_alpha   90.00
_cell.angle_beta   90.00
_cell.angle_gamma   90.00
#
_symmetry.space_group_name_H-M   'P 1'
#
loop_
_entity.id
_entity.type
_entity.pdbx_description
1 polymer ?
#
loop_
_entity_poly.entity_id
_entity_poly.type
_entity_poly.pdbx_seq_one_letter_code
_entity_poly.pdbx_strand_id
1 'polypeptide(L)'
;MRILTSSTCLLPCTLSFRHGLSLTAARLPTAIRPQSLLEGMNRFLKMLDITFRRDQETYRPRINKFESVKDVEQKKSGQFFFLDDN
;
A
#
# COMPACT_ATOMS: atom_id res chain seq x y z
N MET A 1 -23.15 33.07 -29.16
CA MET A 1 -21.95 33.89 -28.93
C MET A 1 -20.75 32.98 -29.04
N ARG A 2 -20.08 32.99 -30.20
CA ARG A 2 -18.87 32.19 -30.46
C ARG A 2 -17.71 32.87 -29.74
N ILE A 3 -16.97 32.14 -28.90
CA ILE A 3 -15.67 32.61 -28.42
C ILE A 3 -14.62 31.63 -28.90
N LEU A 4 -13.61 32.23 -29.52
CA LEU A 4 -12.65 31.68 -30.45
C LEU A 4 -11.55 30.89 -29.73
N THR A 5 -11.13 29.79 -30.35
CA THR A 5 -9.84 29.13 -30.09
C THR A 5 -8.73 29.96 -30.73
N SER A 6 -7.80 30.51 -29.95
CA SER A 6 -6.44 30.83 -30.37
C SER A 6 -5.70 31.46 -29.20
N SER A 7 -4.59 30.88 -28.74
CA SER A 7 -3.29 31.54 -28.85
C SER A 7 -2.23 30.71 -28.12
N THR A 8 -1.17 30.48 -28.84
CA THR A 8 0.06 29.74 -28.53
C THR A 8 0.80 30.32 -27.32
N CYS A 9 1.01 29.53 -26.27
CA CYS A 9 2.06 29.79 -25.28
C CYS A 9 3.36 29.13 -25.75
N LEU A 10 4.17 29.86 -26.51
CA LEU A 10 5.59 29.56 -26.69
C LEU A 10 6.37 30.22 -25.54
N LEU A 11 6.77 29.42 -24.55
CA LEU A 11 7.79 29.84 -23.58
C LEU A 11 9.13 29.19 -23.97
N PRO A 12 10.23 29.96 -24.03
CA PRO A 12 11.53 29.45 -24.43
C PRO A 12 12.13 28.60 -23.30
N CYS A 13 12.48 27.37 -23.66
CA CYS A 13 13.18 26.41 -22.84
C CYS A 13 14.68 26.79 -22.84
N THR A 14 15.14 27.53 -21.83
CA THR A 14 16.58 27.65 -21.52
C THR A 14 16.84 27.01 -20.17
N LEU A 15 16.95 25.68 -20.18
CA LEU A 15 17.33 24.87 -19.04
C LEU A 15 18.83 25.06 -18.78
N SER A 16 19.17 25.95 -17.84
CA SER A 16 20.53 26.04 -17.31
C SER A 16 20.79 24.82 -16.44
N PHE A 17 21.59 23.91 -17.00
CA PHE A 17 22.16 22.75 -16.36
C PHE A 17 23.12 23.20 -15.24
N ARG A 18 22.79 22.98 -13.96
CA ARG A 18 23.79 22.80 -12.89
C ARG A 18 23.19 22.35 -11.55
N HIS A 19 23.83 21.32 -11.00
CA HIS A 19 23.72 20.70 -9.66
C HIS A 19 22.74 19.53 -9.50
N GLY A 20 23.21 18.33 -9.86
CA GLY A 20 23.75 17.42 -8.85
C GLY A 20 22.80 16.88 -7.77
N LEU A 21 21.51 16.71 -8.04
CA LEU A 21 20.65 15.85 -7.23
C LEU A 21 20.35 14.58 -8.04
N SER A 22 21.00 13.48 -7.66
CA SER A 22 20.54 12.14 -8.04
C SER A 22 19.18 11.92 -7.37
N LEU A 23 18.12 12.44 -7.99
CA LEU A 23 16.74 12.12 -7.68
C LEU A 23 16.57 10.63 -7.92
N THR A 24 16.83 9.80 -6.91
CA THR A 24 16.36 8.42 -6.92
C THR A 24 14.85 8.50 -7.11
N ALA A 25 14.35 8.12 -8.28
CA ALA A 25 12.96 8.27 -8.64
C ALA A 25 12.09 7.65 -7.55
N ALA A 26 11.31 8.47 -6.85
CA ALA A 26 10.30 7.97 -5.93
C ALA A 26 9.32 7.13 -6.75
N ARG A 27 9.20 5.85 -6.40
CA ARG A 27 8.33 4.92 -7.13
C ARG A 27 6.89 5.40 -6.98
N LEU A 28 6.19 5.58 -8.11
CA LEU A 28 4.79 5.98 -8.11
C LEU A 28 3.91 4.92 -7.42
N PRO A 29 2.82 5.32 -6.73
CA PRO A 29 1.90 4.38 -6.11
C PRO A 29 1.25 3.49 -7.17
N THR A 30 1.27 2.19 -6.97
CA THR A 30 0.64 1.20 -7.86
C THR A 30 -0.64 0.66 -7.26
N ALA A 31 -1.76 0.80 -7.96
CA ALA A 31 -3.01 0.15 -7.60
C ALA A 31 -3.03 -1.31 -8.09
N ILE A 32 -3.62 -2.19 -7.28
CA ILE A 32 -3.76 -3.62 -7.57
C ILE A 32 -5.18 -3.87 -8.11
N ARG A 33 -5.35 -4.92 -8.94
CA ARG A 33 -6.68 -5.39 -9.38
C ARG A 33 -7.55 -5.76 -8.18
N PRO A 34 -8.90 -5.65 -8.28
CA PRO A 34 -9.79 -6.07 -7.22
C PRO A 34 -9.58 -7.56 -6.90
N GLN A 35 -9.48 -7.89 -5.62
CA GLN A 35 -9.29 -9.25 -5.11
C GLN A 35 -10.29 -9.54 -3.99
N SER A 36 -10.36 -10.79 -3.54
CA SER A 36 -11.15 -11.14 -2.36
C SER A 36 -10.61 -10.42 -1.12
N LEU A 37 -11.49 -10.18 -0.14
CA LEU A 37 -11.13 -9.49 1.10
C LEU A 37 -9.97 -10.19 1.81
N LEU A 38 -10.02 -11.52 1.92
CA LEU A 38 -9.01 -12.32 2.60
C LEU A 38 -7.64 -12.21 1.91
N GLU A 39 -7.59 -12.39 0.58
CA GLU A 39 -6.33 -12.33 -0.17
C GLU A 39 -5.73 -10.93 -0.17
N GLY A 40 -6.56 -9.91 -0.38
CA GLY A 40 -6.13 -8.52 -0.39
C GLY A 40 -5.57 -8.09 0.97
N MET A 41 -6.25 -8.45 2.05
CA MET A 41 -5.80 -8.13 3.41
C MET A 41 -4.56 -8.92 3.81
N ASN A 42 -4.49 -10.22 3.49
CA ASN A 42 -3.29 -11.01 3.75
C ASN A 42 -2.07 -10.44 3.01
N ARG A 43 -2.24 -10.02 1.74
CA ARG A 43 -1.15 -9.39 0.98
C ARG A 43 -0.72 -8.05 1.58
N PHE A 44 -1.67 -7.21 1.96
CA PHE A 44 -1.38 -5.90 2.56
C PHE A 44 -0.66 -6.03 3.90
N LEU A 45 -1.15 -6.89 4.79
CA LEU A 45 -0.56 -7.11 6.11
C LEU A 45 0.81 -7.78 6.02
N LYS A 46 1.01 -8.67 5.04
CA LYS A 46 2.33 -9.23 4.74
C LYS A 46 3.35 -8.16 4.31
N MET A 47 2.93 -7.14 3.56
CA MET A 47 3.83 -6.03 3.19
C MET A 47 4.26 -5.20 4.41
N LEU A 48 3.47 -5.20 5.49
CA LEU A 48 3.77 -4.49 6.73
C LEU A 48 4.45 -5.39 7.78
N ASP A 49 4.59 -6.70 7.51
CA ASP A 49 5.11 -7.71 8.44
C ASP A 49 4.39 -7.77 9.82
N ILE A 50 3.09 -7.44 9.83
CA ILE A 50 2.23 -7.43 11.02
C ILE A 50 1.20 -8.56 10.94
N THR A 51 0.95 -9.24 12.06
CA THR A 51 -0.12 -10.24 12.18
C THR A 51 -1.15 -9.86 13.24
N PHE A 52 -2.40 -10.26 13.01
CA PHE A 52 -3.49 -10.12 13.97
C PHE A 52 -3.98 -11.49 14.43
N ARG A 53 -4.43 -11.55 15.68
CA ARG A 53 -5.19 -12.66 16.23
C ARG A 53 -6.57 -12.19 16.65
N ARG A 54 -7.53 -13.10 16.66
CA ARG A 54 -8.87 -12.84 17.16
C ARG A 54 -8.97 -13.26 18.62
N ASP A 55 -9.55 -12.40 19.44
CA ASP A 55 -9.92 -12.73 20.81
C ASP A 55 -11.24 -13.53 20.83
N GLN A 56 -11.33 -14.59 21.64
CA GLN A 56 -12.49 -15.49 21.69
C GLN A 56 -13.68 -14.88 22.42
N GLU A 57 -13.44 -13.97 23.37
CA GLU A 57 -14.52 -13.36 24.18
C GLU A 57 -15.05 -12.10 23.52
N THR A 58 -14.14 -11.22 23.07
CA THR A 58 -14.50 -9.88 22.57
C THR A 58 -14.57 -9.81 21.06
N TYR A 59 -14.10 -10.84 20.34
CA TYR A 59 -14.04 -10.89 18.89
C TYR A 59 -13.24 -9.73 18.26
N ARG A 60 -12.41 -9.06 19.06
CA ARG A 60 -11.57 -7.96 18.60
C ARG A 60 -10.31 -8.50 17.94
N PRO A 61 -9.88 -7.91 16.82
CA PRO A 61 -8.55 -8.15 16.29
C PRO A 61 -7.51 -7.54 17.22
N ARG A 62 -6.63 -8.36 17.77
CA ARG A 62 -5.50 -7.97 18.62
C ARG A 62 -4.22 -8.14 17.82
N ILE A 63 -3.42 -7.08 17.75
CA ILE A 63 -2.09 -7.14 17.12
C ILE A 63 -1.17 -8.06 17.92
N ASN A 64 -0.40 -8.90 17.23
CA ASN A 64 0.65 -9.69 17.85
C ASN A 64 1.91 -8.86 18.06
N LYS A 65 2.72 -9.26 19.04
CA LYS A 65 4.06 -8.71 19.22
C LYS A 65 5.00 -9.31 18.17
N PHE A 66 5.87 -8.47 17.61
CA PHE A 66 6.89 -8.88 16.64
C PHE A 66 7.71 -10.06 17.19
N GLU A 67 7.92 -11.09 16.36
CA GLU A 67 8.67 -12.31 16.67
C GLU A 67 8.15 -13.12 17.87
N SER A 68 6.93 -12.86 18.33
CA SER A 68 6.28 -13.79 19.26
C SER A 68 6.03 -15.14 18.59
N VAL A 69 5.93 -16.20 19.39
CA VAL A 69 5.67 -17.57 18.89
C VAL A 69 4.45 -17.60 17.95
N LYS A 70 3.36 -16.93 18.35
CA LYS A 70 2.12 -16.84 17.55
C LYS A 70 2.30 -16.03 16.26
N ASP A 71 3.11 -14.98 16.27
CA ASP A 71 3.44 -14.19 15.06
C ASP A 71 4.20 -15.06 14.06
N VAL A 72 5.19 -15.82 14.53
CA VAL A 72 6.00 -16.72 13.68
C VAL A 72 5.13 -17.83 13.09
N GLU A 73 4.26 -18.44 13.88
CA GLU A 73 3.34 -19.48 13.41
C GLU A 73 2.36 -18.96 12.34
N GLN A 74 1.78 -17.77 12.54
CA GLN A 74 0.88 -17.14 11.57
C GLN A 74 1.59 -16.72 10.30
N LYS A 75 2.82 -16.18 10.40
CA LYS A 75 3.66 -15.86 9.24
C LYS A 75 4.01 -17.11 8.43
N LYS A 76 4.29 -18.24 9.12
CA LYS A 76 4.54 -19.54 8.48
C LYS A 76 3.31 -20.10 7.77
N SER A 77 2.12 -19.96 8.35
CA SER A 77 0.87 -20.40 7.72
C SER A 77 0.39 -19.44 6.62
N GLY A 78 0.93 -18.22 6.55
CA GLY A 78 0.53 -17.20 5.59
C GLY A 78 -0.82 -16.55 5.90
N GLN A 79 -1.35 -16.77 7.11
CA GLN A 79 -2.64 -16.26 7.56
C GLN A 79 -2.42 -15.04 8.46
N PHE A 80 -2.61 -13.84 7.88
CA PHE A 80 -2.45 -12.57 8.58
C PHE A 80 -3.79 -11.98 9.05
N PHE A 81 -4.89 -12.44 8.42
CA PHE A 81 -6.25 -11.99 8.65
C PHE A 81 -7.20 -13.19 8.73
N PHE A 82 -8.22 -13.08 9.59
CA PHE A 82 -9.26 -14.09 9.75
C PHE A 82 -10.62 -13.45 9.47
N LEU A 83 -11.45 -14.16 8.71
CA LEU A 83 -12.86 -13.84 8.54
C LEU A 83 -13.65 -14.66 9.55
N ASP A 84 -14.77 -14.09 10.02
CA ASP A 84 -15.73 -14.88 10.77
C ASP A 84 -16.67 -15.55 9.82
N ASP A 85 -16.70 -16.87 9.93
CA ASP A 85 -17.79 -17.65 9.41
C ASP A 85 -18.90 -17.56 10.46
N ASN A 86 -19.92 -16.76 10.16
CA ASN A 86 -21.14 -16.69 10.96
C ASN A 86 -21.98 -17.94 10.73
#